data_AF-A0A529TXQ9-F1
#
_entry.id   AF-A0A529TXQ9-F1
#
_cell.length_a   1.000
_cell.length_b   1.000
_cell.length_c   1.000
_cell.angle_alpha   90.00
_cell.angle_beta   90.00
_cell.angle_gamma   90.00
#
_symmetry.space_group_name_H-M   'P 1'
#
loop_
_entity.id
_entity.type
_entity.pdbx_description
1 polymer ?
#
loop_
_entity_poly.entity_id
_entity_poly.type
_entity_poly.pdbx_seq_one_letter_code
_entity_poly.pdbx_strand_id
1 'polypeptide(L)'
;MKQDQPRPTPRAGIMDIEAYVPGTSTAPAGVTKVYKLSSNENPLGPSPKAIEAARAVAAKLDVYPDGTARRLREAIAEVHGLNPANII
;
A
#
# COMPACT_ATOMS: atom_id res chain seq x y z
N MET A 1 -29.04 -13.19 36.36
CA MET A 1 -27.87 -13.91 35.79
C MET A 1 -27.84 -13.60 34.30
N LYS A 2 -26.84 -12.85 33.81
CA LYS A 2 -26.72 -12.55 32.37
C LYS A 2 -26.23 -13.82 31.67
N GLN A 3 -26.99 -14.30 30.69
CA GLN A 3 -26.63 -15.48 29.89
C GLN A 3 -25.28 -15.24 29.21
N ASP A 4 -24.40 -16.24 29.30
CA ASP A 4 -23.08 -16.28 28.71
C ASP A 4 -23.24 -16.44 27.18
N GLN A 5 -23.29 -15.32 26.45
CA GLN A 5 -23.35 -15.37 24.98
C GLN A 5 -22.00 -15.87 24.44
N PRO A 6 -21.97 -16.84 23.52
CA PRO A 6 -20.72 -17.37 22.98
C PRO A 6 -19.96 -16.26 22.27
N ARG A 7 -18.70 -16.06 22.68
CA ARG A 7 -17.80 -15.12 22.00
C ARG A 7 -17.54 -15.61 20.57
N PRO A 8 -17.46 -14.70 19.59
CA PRO A 8 -17.05 -15.08 18.24
C PRO A 8 -15.73 -15.85 18.26
N THR A 9 -15.69 -17.01 17.64
CA THR A 9 -14.46 -17.78 17.45
C THR A 9 -13.89 -17.51 16.06
N PRO A 10 -12.56 -17.37 15.91
CA PRO A 10 -11.93 -17.27 14.60
C PRO A 10 -12.25 -18.48 13.72
N ARG A 11 -12.25 -18.30 12.39
CA ARG A 11 -12.32 -19.44 11.45
C ARG A 11 -11.11 -20.34 11.66
N ALA A 12 -11.31 -21.65 11.50
CA ALA A 12 -10.21 -22.62 11.50
C ALA A 12 -9.12 -22.21 10.49
N GLY A 13 -7.86 -22.43 10.83
CA GLY A 13 -6.71 -22.04 10.00
C GLY A 13 -6.18 -20.62 10.25
N ILE A 14 -6.99 -19.68 10.76
CA ILE A 14 -6.52 -18.29 11.00
C ILE A 14 -5.42 -18.23 12.06
N MET A 15 -5.53 -19.06 13.09
CA MET A 15 -4.55 -19.13 14.17
C MET A 15 -3.26 -19.85 13.76
N ASP A 16 -3.26 -20.54 12.61
CA ASP A 16 -2.12 -21.31 12.11
C ASP A 16 -1.23 -20.47 11.16
N ILE A 17 -1.66 -19.25 10.82
CA ILE A 17 -0.90 -18.35 9.94
C ILE A 17 0.22 -17.70 10.75
N GLU A 18 1.47 -17.99 10.41
CA GLU A 18 2.61 -17.26 10.97
C GLU A 18 2.54 -15.78 10.58
N ALA A 19 2.79 -14.91 11.55
CA ALA A 19 2.83 -13.48 11.31
C ALA A 19 3.99 -13.13 10.37
N TYR A 20 3.71 -12.29 9.37
CA TYR A 20 4.77 -11.74 8.52
C TYR A 20 5.79 -10.96 9.36
N VAL A 21 7.07 -11.31 9.23
CA VAL A 21 8.19 -10.61 9.87
C VAL A 21 8.85 -9.68 8.86
N PRO A 22 8.67 -8.35 8.96
CA PRO A 22 9.34 -7.42 8.06
C PRO A 22 10.85 -7.40 8.32
N GLY A 23 11.63 -7.13 7.26
CA GLY A 23 13.06 -6.90 7.38
C GLY A 23 13.38 -5.66 8.21
N THR A 24 14.57 -5.64 8.83
CA THR A 24 15.03 -4.51 9.66
C THR A 24 15.01 -3.20 8.88
N SER A 25 14.31 -2.22 9.44
CA SER A 25 14.07 -0.93 8.79
C SER A 25 14.67 0.27 9.52
N THR A 26 15.33 0.04 10.66
CA THR A 26 15.97 1.06 11.48
C THR A 26 17.46 0.78 11.62
N ALA A 27 18.24 1.85 11.80
CA ALA A 27 19.65 1.72 12.13
C ALA A 27 19.82 1.54 13.66
N PRO A 28 20.89 0.85 14.12
CA PRO A 28 21.25 0.81 15.53
C PRO A 28 21.42 2.22 16.13
N ALA A 29 21.21 2.34 17.44
CA ALA A 29 21.41 3.59 18.16
C ALA A 29 22.87 4.09 18.01
N GLY A 30 23.04 5.41 17.83
CA GLY A 30 24.36 6.05 17.66
C GLY A 30 24.86 6.14 16.21
N VAL A 31 24.14 5.59 15.23
CA VAL A 31 24.48 5.78 13.81
C VAL A 31 24.07 7.18 13.35
N THR A 32 25.05 7.98 12.91
CA THR A 32 24.85 9.38 12.47
C THR A 32 24.38 9.51 11.02
N LYS A 33 24.69 8.52 10.17
CA LYS A 33 24.29 8.50 8.76
C LYS A 33 23.78 7.12 8.37
N VAL A 34 22.57 7.08 7.83
CA VAL A 34 21.89 5.86 7.39
C VAL A 34 21.79 5.85 5.88
N TYR A 35 22.22 4.76 5.25
CA TYR A 35 21.93 4.46 3.84
C TYR A 35 20.92 3.33 3.79
N LYS A 36 19.69 3.63 3.36
CA LYS A 36 18.61 2.65 3.28
C LYS A 36 18.70 1.89 1.96
N LEU A 37 19.00 0.59 2.03
CA LEU A 37 19.12 -0.31 0.87
C LEU A 37 18.33 -1.63 1.08
N SER A 38 17.46 -1.71 2.09
CA SER A 38 16.81 -2.95 2.53
C SER A 38 15.38 -3.18 2.00
N SER A 39 14.85 -2.27 1.16
CA SER A 39 13.43 -2.30 0.75
C SER A 39 13.21 -2.09 -0.76
N ASN A 40 14.26 -2.19 -1.59
CA ASN A 40 14.22 -1.98 -3.05
C ASN A 40 13.60 -0.64 -3.47
N GLU A 41 13.75 0.40 -2.65
CA GLU A 41 13.27 1.74 -2.95
C GLU A 41 14.07 2.37 -4.10
N ASN A 42 13.41 3.18 -4.93
CA ASN A 42 14.08 3.89 -6.01
C ASN A 42 14.87 5.11 -5.46
N PRO A 43 16.21 5.14 -5.57
CA PRO A 43 17.03 6.22 -5.01
C PRO A 43 16.84 7.57 -5.71
N LEU A 44 16.25 7.58 -6.91
CA LEU A 44 15.97 8.81 -7.66
C LEU A 44 14.69 9.52 -7.19
N GLY A 45 13.87 8.86 -6.37
CA GLY A 45 12.56 9.34 -6.00
C GLY A 45 11.52 9.25 -7.14
N PRO A 46 10.31 9.76 -6.92
CA PRO A 46 9.23 9.72 -7.90
C PRO A 46 9.41 10.79 -8.99
N SER A 47 8.68 10.62 -10.11
CA SER A 47 8.59 11.62 -11.17
C SER A 47 8.11 12.98 -10.65
N PRO A 48 8.67 14.13 -11.10
CA PRO A 48 8.17 15.46 -10.76
C PRO A 48 6.67 15.65 -11.03
N LYS A 49 6.16 15.06 -12.12
CA LYS A 49 4.73 15.08 -12.47
C LYS A 49 3.87 14.36 -11.42
N ALA A 50 4.38 13.27 -10.83
CA ALA A 50 3.69 12.54 -9.79
C ALA A 50 3.66 13.33 -8.47
N ILE A 51 4.76 14.03 -8.14
CA ILE A 51 4.82 14.93 -6.97
C ILE A 51 3.80 16.05 -7.11
N GLU A 52 3.73 16.70 -8.26
CA GLU A 52 2.75 17.76 -8.53
C GLU A 52 1.31 17.26 -8.41
N ALA A 53 0.98 16.14 -9.05
CA ALA A 53 -0.35 15.53 -8.97
C ALA A 53 -0.75 15.17 -7.52
N ALA A 54 0.17 14.61 -6.74
CA ALA A 54 -0.07 14.29 -5.33
C ALA A 54 -0.34 15.54 -4.50
N ARG A 55 0.44 16.61 -4.69
CA ARG A 55 0.23 17.91 -4.03
C ARG A 55 -1.13 18.51 -4.37
N ALA A 56 -1.55 18.43 -5.62
CA ALA A 56 -2.84 18.96 -6.06
C ALA A 56 -4.04 18.22 -5.44
N VAL A 57 -3.93 16.91 -5.21
CA VAL A 57 -4.99 16.08 -4.61
C VAL A 57 -5.02 16.17 -3.08
N ALA A 58 -3.90 16.51 -2.43
CA ALA A 58 -3.79 16.56 -0.97
C ALA A 58 -4.85 17.43 -0.28
N ALA A 59 -5.41 18.42 -0.97
CA ALA A 59 -6.48 19.28 -0.45
C ALA A 59 -7.90 18.67 -0.51
N LYS A 60 -8.06 17.46 -1.06
CA LYS A 60 -9.36 16.80 -1.30
C LYS A 60 -9.42 15.37 -0.76
N LEU A 61 -8.64 15.08 0.28
CA LEU A 61 -8.54 13.72 0.85
C LEU A 61 -9.81 13.27 1.59
N ASP A 62 -10.76 14.18 1.82
CA ASP A 62 -12.10 13.90 2.35
C ASP A 62 -13.01 13.18 1.33
N VAL A 63 -12.70 13.30 0.04
CA VAL A 63 -13.49 12.69 -1.04
C VAL A 63 -12.97 11.29 -1.34
N TYR A 64 -13.87 10.31 -1.33
CA TYR A 64 -13.53 8.94 -1.74
C TYR A 64 -12.96 8.90 -3.17
N PRO A 65 -11.94 8.04 -3.42
CA PRO A 65 -11.40 7.86 -4.77
C PRO A 65 -12.42 7.19 -5.70
N ASP A 66 -12.14 7.21 -7.01
CA ASP A 66 -12.82 6.36 -7.98
C ASP A 66 -12.59 4.88 -7.61
N GLY A 67 -13.63 4.21 -7.11
CA GLY A 67 -13.57 2.82 -6.66
C GLY A 67 -13.22 1.80 -7.75
N THR A 68 -13.27 2.20 -9.02
CA THR A 68 -12.89 1.33 -10.15
C THR A 68 -11.47 1.56 -10.64
N ALA A 69 -10.80 2.63 -10.18
CA ALA A 69 -9.52 3.10 -10.69
C ALA A 69 -9.47 3.21 -12.23
N ARG A 70 -10.61 3.56 -12.87
CA ARG A 70 -10.80 3.49 -14.33
C ARG A 70 -9.72 4.24 -15.09
N ARG A 71 -9.45 5.49 -14.69
CA ARG A 71 -8.44 6.33 -15.35
C ARG A 71 -7.03 5.75 -15.27
N LEU A 72 -6.69 5.06 -14.18
CA LEU A 72 -5.40 4.41 -14.01
C LEU A 72 -5.29 3.19 -14.94
N ARG A 73 -6.33 2.35 -14.97
CA ARG A 73 -6.39 1.16 -15.84
C ARG A 73 -6.30 1.55 -17.31
N GLU A 74 -7.02 2.59 -17.74
CA GLU A 74 -6.95 3.14 -19.10
C GLU A 74 -5.52 3.61 -19.45
N ALA A 75 -4.87 4.36 -18.56
CA ALA A 75 -3.51 4.87 -18.81
C ALA A 75 -2.47 3.74 -18.90
N ILE A 76 -2.54 2.73 -18.01
CA ILE A 76 -1.66 1.56 -18.06
C ILE A 76 -1.90 0.77 -19.35
N ALA A 77 -3.17 0.56 -19.71
CA ALA A 77 -3.56 -0.14 -20.93
C ALA A 77 -2.99 0.54 -22.19
N GLU A 78 -3.07 1.88 -22.28
CA GLU A 78 -2.51 2.64 -23.38
C GLU A 78 -0.99 2.45 -23.50
N VAL A 79 -0.27 2.57 -22.37
CA VAL A 79 1.21 2.42 -22.33
C VAL A 79 1.66 1.03 -22.80
N HIS A 80 0.89 -0.01 -22.48
CA HIS A 80 1.25 -1.40 -22.75
C HIS A 80 0.50 -2.04 -23.94
N GLY A 81 -0.41 -1.32 -24.60
CA GLY A 81 -1.24 -1.86 -25.69
C GLY A 81 -2.19 -2.97 -25.26
N LEU A 82 -2.74 -2.90 -24.04
CA LEU A 82 -3.60 -3.92 -23.45
C LEU A 82 -5.09 -3.51 -23.45
N ASN A 83 -5.97 -4.49 -23.26
CA ASN A 83 -7.38 -4.22 -22.93
C ASN A 83 -7.47 -3.77 -21.45
N PRO A 84 -8.03 -2.59 -21.12
CA PRO A 84 -8.19 -2.14 -19.73
C PRO A 84 -8.96 -3.12 -18.85
N ALA A 85 -9.85 -3.93 -19.42
CA ALA A 85 -10.61 -4.95 -18.70
C ALA A 85 -9.73 -6.08 -18.12
N ASN A 86 -8.47 -6.19 -18.57
CA ASN A 86 -7.50 -7.16 -18.07
C ASN A 86 -6.63 -6.61 -16.92
N ILE A 87 -6.88 -5.39 -16.45
CA ILE A 87 -6.10 -4.71 -15.40
C ILE A 87 -7.00 -4.53 -14.17
N ILE A 88 -6.50 -4.91 -12.98
CA ILE A 88 -7.22 -4.85 -11.70
C ILE A 88 -6.64 -3.79 -10.77
#